data_AF-A0A5R9NXJ1-F1
#
_entry.id   AF-A0A5R9NXJ1-F1
#
_cell.length_a   1.000
_cell.length_b   1.000
_cell.length_c   1.000
_cell.angle_alpha   90.00
_cell.angle_beta   90.00
_cell.angle_gamma   90.00
#
_symmetry.space_group_name_H-M   'P 1'
#
loop_
_entity.id
_entity.type
_entity.pdbx_description
1 polymer ?
#
loop_
_entity_poly.entity_id
_entity_poly.type
_entity_poly.pdbx_seq_one_letter_code
_entity_poly.pdbx_strand_id
1 'polypeptide(L)'
;MRESKNGHLYMAGFNEALGCTVALHYQKRSKMQDLPARYIVKWASARPGERQEVRSFTSLKEVEALLKPPTQDVSWIEGLTEQKRRIVTAAFAHALIGEHQKFEGDDFQAAVDFLHHLEPDTGSRSPLQFEVPSDSRAILWASIRWILMRRTEKLELGDSQQELAGKLLKACGLEPSHAPAF
;
A
#
# COMPACT_ATOMS: atom_id res chain seq x y z
N MET A 1 -13.86 3.24 25.32
CA MET A 1 -13.62 4.66 24.94
C MET A 1 -13.40 5.46 26.22
N ARG A 2 -12.35 6.28 26.31
CA ARG A 2 -11.98 7.05 27.52
C ARG A 2 -12.15 8.55 27.25
N GLU A 3 -12.52 9.34 28.25
CA GLU A 3 -12.57 10.80 28.13
C GLU A 3 -11.30 11.40 28.73
N SER A 4 -10.64 12.29 27.99
CA SER A 4 -9.46 13.03 28.49
C SER A 4 -9.90 14.22 29.34
N LYS A 5 -8.98 14.74 30.16
CA LYS A 5 -9.21 15.95 30.99
C LYS A 5 -9.64 17.19 30.17
N ASN A 6 -9.43 17.19 28.86
CA ASN A 6 -9.79 18.27 27.94
C ASN A 6 -11.09 17.98 27.15
N GLY A 7 -11.90 17.00 27.56
CA GLY A 7 -13.18 16.66 26.92
C GLY A 7 -13.07 15.90 25.58
N HIS A 8 -11.88 15.42 25.22
CA HIS A 8 -11.69 14.54 24.06
C HIS A 8 -12.04 13.10 24.40
N LEU A 9 -12.84 12.45 23.54
CA LEU A 9 -13.00 11.00 23.57
C LEU A 9 -11.79 10.38 22.89
N TYR A 10 -11.14 9.41 23.51
CA TYR A 10 -10.00 8.73 22.92
C TYR A 10 -10.03 7.21 23.12
N MET A 11 -9.37 6.52 22.20
CA MET A 11 -9.12 5.09 22.23
C MET A 11 -7.68 4.86 21.80
N ALA A 12 -6.99 3.92 22.45
CA ALA A 12 -5.68 3.49 22.04
C ALA A 12 -5.70 1.97 21.82
N GLY A 13 -4.96 1.51 20.82
CA GLY A 13 -4.86 0.10 20.48
C GLY A 13 -3.66 -0.14 19.59
N PHE A 14 -3.21 -1.39 19.53
CA PHE A 14 -2.21 -1.79 18.55
C PHE A 14 -2.85 -1.82 17.16
N ASN A 15 -2.18 -1.24 16.17
CA ASN A 15 -2.60 -1.28 14.78
C ASN A 15 -1.58 -2.10 13.98
N GLU A 16 -2.06 -3.19 13.39
CA GLU A 16 -1.23 -4.11 12.61
C GLU A 16 -0.70 -3.46 11.33
N ALA A 17 -1.49 -2.60 10.67
CA ALA A 17 -1.08 -1.91 9.45
C ALA A 17 0.15 -1.01 9.67
N LEU A 18 0.17 -0.32 10.81
CA LEU A 18 1.24 0.62 11.19
C LEU A 18 2.29 -0.02 12.10
N GLY A 19 2.13 -1.29 12.50
CA GLY A 19 3.06 -2.02 13.36
C GLY A 19 3.29 -1.38 14.74
N CYS A 20 2.38 -0.52 15.21
CA CYS A 20 2.60 0.28 16.41
C CYS A 20 1.29 0.56 17.17
N THR A 21 1.42 1.08 18.40
CA THR A 21 0.26 1.55 19.16
C THR A 21 -0.21 2.90 18.62
N VAL A 22 -1.48 2.95 18.27
CA VAL A 22 -2.16 4.13 17.75
C VAL A 22 -3.15 4.64 18.79
N ALA A 23 -3.21 5.97 18.96
CA ALA A 23 -4.22 6.66 19.72
C ALA A 23 -5.12 7.48 18.78
N LEU A 24 -6.41 7.18 18.79
CA LEU A 24 -7.45 7.95 18.11
C LEU A 24 -8.12 8.88 19.12
N HIS A 25 -8.14 10.18 18.83
CA HIS A 25 -8.88 11.18 19.59
C HIS A 25 -10.01 11.76 18.72
N TYR A 26 -11.20 11.86 19.28
CA TYR A 26 -12.29 12.62 18.69
C TYR A 26 -12.40 13.96 19.41
N GLN A 27 -12.24 15.04 18.64
CA GLN A 27 -12.47 16.40 19.07
C GLN A 27 -13.88 16.82 18.63
N LYS A 28 -14.77 17.03 19.60
CA LYS A 28 -16.12 17.54 19.36
C LYS A 28 -16.05 18.94 18.75
N ARG A 29 -17.05 19.27 17.92
CA ARG A 29 -17.23 20.62 17.37
C ARG A 29 -17.30 21.64 18.53
N SER A 30 -16.53 22.73 18.39
CA SER A 30 -16.59 23.86 19.32
C SER A 30 -17.29 25.03 18.65
N LYS A 31 -18.50 25.39 19.13
CA LYS A 31 -19.23 26.58 18.63
C LYS A 31 -18.57 27.89 19.03
N MET A 32 -17.86 27.93 20.16
CA MET A 32 -17.17 29.16 20.62
C MET A 32 -15.88 29.47 19.86
N GLN A 33 -15.19 28.45 19.35
CA GLN A 33 -13.91 28.61 18.64
C GLN A 33 -14.05 28.44 17.12
N ASP A 34 -15.27 28.28 16.62
CA ASP A 34 -15.60 27.94 15.23
C ASP A 34 -14.78 26.76 14.66
N LEU A 35 -14.49 25.76 15.50
CA LEU A 35 -13.71 24.59 15.10
C LEU A 35 -14.64 23.42 14.73
N PRO A 36 -14.48 22.81 13.55
CA PRO A 36 -15.25 21.63 13.16
C PRO A 36 -14.89 20.41 14.01
N ALA A 37 -15.79 19.45 14.06
CA ALA A 37 -15.48 18.15 14.64
C ALA A 37 -14.39 17.46 13.80
N ARG A 38 -13.45 16.79 14.45
CA ARG A 38 -12.35 16.08 13.76
C ARG A 38 -11.85 14.91 14.57
N TYR A 39 -11.25 13.96 13.85
CA TYR A 39 -10.53 12.84 14.41
C TYR A 39 -9.03 13.11 14.32
N ILE A 40 -8.29 12.81 15.38
CA ILE A 40 -6.84 12.99 15.45
C ILE A 40 -6.23 11.64 15.76
N VAL A 41 -5.47 11.10 14.81
CA VAL A 41 -4.75 9.84 14.96
C VAL A 41 -3.31 10.17 15.33
N LYS A 42 -2.79 9.53 16.36
CA LYS A 42 -1.40 9.68 16.82
C LYS A 42 -0.74 8.32 16.94
N TRP A 43 0.49 8.17 16.49
CA TRP A 43 1.22 6.91 16.63
C TRP A 43 2.72 7.17 16.83
N ALA A 44 3.36 6.26 17.56
CA ALA A 44 4.81 6.28 17.68
C ALA A 44 5.41 5.78 16.36
N SER A 45 6.39 6.51 15.81
CA SER A 45 7.19 5.95 14.73
C SER A 45 7.90 4.67 15.22
N ALA A 46 8.15 3.73 14.31
CA ALA A 46 8.71 2.41 14.60
C ALA A 46 10.11 2.45 15.26
N ARG A 47 10.76 3.61 15.35
CA ARG A 47 12.12 3.78 15.87
C ARG A 47 12.14 4.48 17.24
N PRO A 48 12.90 3.95 18.22
CA PRO A 48 13.08 4.61 19.51
C PRO A 48 13.67 6.02 19.35
N GLY A 49 13.00 7.04 19.88
CA GLY A 49 13.46 8.44 19.86
C GLY A 49 12.88 9.30 18.74
N GLU A 50 12.11 8.74 17.81
CA GLU A 50 11.44 9.52 16.77
C GLU A 50 10.18 10.23 17.28
N ARG A 51 9.85 11.37 16.66
CA ARG A 51 8.67 12.17 17.02
C ARG A 51 7.39 11.38 16.75
N GLN A 52 6.42 11.51 17.65
CA GLN A 52 5.07 11.01 17.45
C GLN A 52 4.47 11.62 16.17
N GLU A 53 4.01 10.78 15.26
CA GLU A 53 3.26 11.23 14.10
C GLU A 53 1.82 11.54 14.51
N VAL A 54 1.27 12.63 13.95
CA VAL A 54 -0.08 13.11 14.24
C VAL A 54 -0.76 13.51 12.94
N ARG A 55 -1.92 12.92 12.65
CA ARG A 55 -2.78 13.31 11.52
C ARG A 55 -4.19 13.65 11.98
N SER A 56 -4.81 14.61 11.30
CA SER A 56 -6.20 15.01 11.54
C SER A 56 -7.07 14.64 10.36
N PHE A 57 -8.28 14.15 10.64
CA PHE A 57 -9.26 13.67 9.67
C PHE A 57 -10.62 14.28 9.95
N THR A 58 -11.41 14.46 8.90
CA THR A 58 -12.75 15.05 9.02
C THR A 58 -13.85 14.00 9.15
N SER A 59 -13.56 12.75 8.79
CA SER A 59 -14.50 11.65 8.83
C SER A 59 -13.89 10.36 9.40
N LEU A 60 -14.75 9.52 10.00
CA LEU A 60 -14.32 8.21 10.49
C LEU A 60 -13.86 7.29 9.34
N LYS A 61 -14.44 7.44 8.15
CA LYS A 61 -14.05 6.68 6.94
C LYS A 61 -12.60 6.90 6.54
N GLU A 62 -12.09 8.13 6.65
CA GLU A 62 -10.67 8.43 6.39
C GLU A 62 -9.75 7.81 7.44
N VAL A 63 -10.18 7.81 8.71
CA VAL A 63 -9.45 7.14 9.80
C VAL A 63 -9.39 5.65 9.56
N GLU A 64 -10.52 5.04 9.18
CA GLU A 64 -10.58 3.62 8.84
C GLU A 64 -9.68 3.30 7.65
N ALA A 65 -9.63 4.13 6.60
CA ALA A 65 -8.72 3.92 5.48
C ALA A 65 -7.24 3.96 5.88
N LEU A 66 -6.86 4.82 6.82
CA LEU A 66 -5.49 4.85 7.38
C LEU A 66 -5.20 3.60 8.22
N LEU A 67 -6.15 3.19 9.06
CA LEU A 67 -5.95 2.16 10.07
C LEU A 67 -6.33 0.76 9.59
N LYS A 68 -6.89 0.63 8.39
CA LYS A 68 -7.28 -0.65 7.83
C LYS A 68 -6.01 -1.51 7.72
N PRO A 69 -5.99 -2.72 8.29
CA PRO A 69 -4.92 -3.66 8.02
C PRO A 69 -4.77 -3.83 6.50
N PRO A 70 -3.54 -3.93 5.98
CA PRO A 70 -3.32 -4.20 4.59
C PRO A 70 -4.14 -5.44 4.24
N THR A 71 -5.07 -5.31 3.29
CA THR A 71 -6.07 -6.35 3.05
C THR A 71 -5.41 -7.64 2.55
N GLN A 72 -4.15 -7.54 2.09
CA GLN A 72 -3.37 -8.59 1.42
C GLN A 72 -4.19 -9.37 0.38
N ASP A 73 -5.25 -8.73 -0.10
CA ASP A 73 -6.20 -9.27 -1.03
C ASP A 73 -5.54 -9.22 -2.40
N VAL A 74 -5.44 -10.38 -3.02
CA VAL A 74 -4.84 -10.57 -4.34
C VAL A 74 -5.89 -10.90 -5.40
N SER A 75 -7.18 -11.00 -5.02
CA SER A 75 -8.28 -11.30 -5.94
C SER A 75 -8.47 -10.24 -7.03
N TRP A 76 -8.00 -9.00 -6.80
CA TRP A 76 -8.00 -7.93 -7.80
C TRP A 76 -7.22 -8.31 -9.07
N ILE A 77 -6.23 -9.21 -8.99
CA ILE A 77 -5.47 -9.70 -10.16
C ILE A 77 -6.40 -10.43 -11.13
N GLU A 78 -7.39 -11.17 -10.62
CA GLU A 78 -8.39 -11.87 -11.42
C GLU A 78 -9.38 -10.91 -12.09
N GLY A 79 -9.55 -9.71 -11.54
CA GLY A 79 -10.38 -8.64 -12.10
C GLY A 79 -9.70 -7.81 -13.19
N LEU A 80 -8.38 -7.96 -13.39
CA LEU A 80 -7.66 -7.22 -14.42
C LEU A 80 -8.01 -7.71 -15.83
N THR A 81 -8.08 -6.77 -16.77
CA THR A 81 -8.06 -7.04 -18.21
C THR A 81 -6.85 -7.91 -18.58
N GLU A 82 -6.95 -8.71 -19.64
CA GLU A 82 -5.88 -9.60 -20.08
C GLU A 82 -4.53 -8.88 -20.24
N GLN A 83 -4.51 -7.71 -20.89
CA GLN A 83 -3.29 -6.93 -21.10
C GLN A 83 -2.63 -6.49 -19.78
N LYS A 84 -3.40 -5.90 -18.86
CA LYS A 84 -2.90 -5.53 -17.51
C LYS A 84 -2.39 -6.76 -16.75
N ARG A 85 -3.08 -7.90 -16.84
CA ARG A 85 -2.64 -9.13 -16.19
C ARG A 85 -1.29 -9.61 -16.74
N ARG A 86 -1.10 -9.61 -18.07
CA ARG A 86 0.19 -9.94 -18.69
C ARG A 86 1.31 -9.00 -18.21
N ILE A 87 1.04 -7.70 -18.13
CA ILE A 87 1.99 -6.70 -17.61
C ILE A 87 2.36 -7.00 -16.15
N VAL A 88 1.37 -7.26 -15.29
CA VAL A 88 1.60 -7.59 -13.86
C VAL A 88 2.46 -8.83 -13.72
N THR A 89 2.11 -9.92 -14.41
CA THR A 89 2.85 -11.19 -14.36
C THR A 89 4.28 -10.99 -14.85
N ALA A 90 4.49 -10.36 -16.01
CA ALA A 90 5.82 -10.11 -16.55
C ALA A 90 6.68 -9.21 -15.64
N ALA A 91 6.08 -8.16 -15.06
CA ALA A 91 6.76 -7.26 -14.14
C ALA A 91 7.20 -7.98 -12.86
N PHE A 92 6.34 -8.81 -12.26
CA PHE A 92 6.71 -9.58 -11.07
C PHE A 92 7.73 -10.68 -11.37
N ALA A 93 7.59 -11.41 -12.48
CA ALA A 93 8.56 -12.41 -12.90
C ALA A 93 9.95 -11.78 -13.07
N HIS A 94 10.01 -10.62 -13.74
CA HIS A 94 11.25 -9.89 -13.94
C HIS A 94 11.83 -9.34 -12.64
N ALA A 95 11.05 -8.59 -11.87
CA ALA A 95 11.55 -7.87 -10.71
C ALA A 95 11.81 -8.76 -9.48
N LEU A 96 10.98 -9.79 -9.25
CA LEU A 96 11.02 -10.56 -8.00
C LEU A 96 11.68 -11.94 -8.20
N ILE A 97 11.46 -12.58 -9.35
CA ILE A 97 12.06 -13.90 -9.64
C ILE A 97 13.38 -13.76 -10.38
N GLY A 98 13.55 -12.72 -11.20
CA GLY A 98 14.71 -12.53 -12.06
C GLY A 98 14.54 -13.18 -13.43
N GLU A 99 13.32 -13.52 -13.83
CA GLU A 99 13.01 -13.97 -15.19
C GLU A 99 12.99 -12.76 -16.12
N HIS A 100 14.13 -12.46 -16.73
CA HIS A 100 14.33 -11.24 -17.49
C HIS A 100 13.48 -11.20 -18.77
N GLN A 101 12.30 -10.61 -18.65
CA GLN A 101 11.43 -10.26 -19.77
C GLN A 101 11.62 -8.80 -20.18
N LYS A 102 11.13 -8.44 -21.37
CA LYS A 102 11.06 -7.06 -21.87
C LYS A 102 9.67 -6.81 -22.43
N PHE A 103 9.13 -5.62 -22.17
CA PHE A 103 7.93 -5.16 -22.86
C PHE A 103 8.30 -4.63 -24.24
N GLU A 104 7.51 -5.02 -25.24
CA GLU A 104 7.65 -4.60 -26.63
C GLU A 104 6.29 -4.14 -27.18
N GLY A 105 6.32 -3.27 -28.19
CA GLY A 105 5.12 -2.80 -28.88
C GLY A 105 4.05 -2.22 -27.94
N ASP A 106 2.81 -2.67 -28.13
CA ASP A 106 1.64 -2.17 -27.39
C ASP A 106 1.71 -2.43 -25.88
N ASP A 107 2.39 -3.50 -25.45
CA ASP A 107 2.54 -3.82 -24.03
C ASP A 107 3.51 -2.85 -23.34
N PHE A 108 4.47 -2.24 -24.07
CA PHE A 108 5.32 -1.20 -23.51
C PHE A 108 4.53 0.06 -23.18
N GLN A 109 3.71 0.54 -24.13
CA GLN A 109 2.91 1.75 -23.91
C GLN A 109 1.85 1.51 -22.82
N ALA A 110 1.18 0.35 -22.84
CA ALA A 110 0.23 -0.01 -21.80
C ALA A 110 0.87 -0.13 -20.41
N ALA A 111 2.11 -0.64 -20.32
CA ALA A 111 2.85 -0.69 -19.05
C ALA A 111 3.21 0.71 -18.54
N VAL A 112 3.61 1.62 -19.44
CA VAL A 112 3.88 3.02 -19.11
C VAL A 112 2.61 3.70 -18.62
N ASP A 113 1.50 3.56 -19.33
CA ASP A 113 0.21 4.14 -18.93
C ASP A 113 -0.23 3.58 -17.58
N PHE A 114 -0.12 2.26 -17.39
CA PHE A 114 -0.49 1.62 -16.12
C PHE A 114 0.39 2.10 -14.96
N LEU A 115 1.69 2.28 -15.18
CA LEU A 115 2.61 2.82 -14.16
C LEU A 115 2.19 4.22 -13.69
N HIS A 116 1.77 5.11 -14.60
CA HIS A 116 1.28 6.45 -14.24
C HIS A 116 -0.01 6.40 -13.40
N HIS A 117 -0.89 5.42 -13.63
CA HIS A 117 -2.09 5.22 -12.82
C HIS A 117 -1.78 4.64 -11.43
N LEU A 118 -0.61 4.03 -11.27
CA LEU A 118 -0.12 3.47 -10.01
C LEU A 118 0.80 4.44 -9.26
N GLU A 119 1.13 5.60 -9.84
CA GLU A 119 2.13 6.50 -9.30
C GLU A 119 1.74 6.95 -7.89
N PRO A 120 2.63 6.74 -6.90
CA PRO A 120 2.35 7.09 -5.53
C PRO A 120 2.56 8.59 -5.36
N ASP A 121 1.60 9.44 -5.75
CA ASP A 121 1.64 10.83 -5.27
C ASP A 121 0.33 11.59 -5.06
N THR A 122 0.39 12.36 -3.98
CA THR A 122 -0.56 13.27 -3.35
C THR A 122 -1.79 12.59 -2.72
N GLY A 123 -1.89 12.68 -1.39
CA GLY A 123 -3.03 12.26 -0.57
C GLY A 123 -4.36 13.01 -0.83
N SER A 124 -4.59 13.42 -2.08
CA SER A 124 -5.77 14.10 -2.60
C SER A 124 -6.70 13.17 -3.40
N ARG A 125 -6.21 12.01 -3.87
CA ARG A 125 -7.00 11.06 -4.68
C ARG A 125 -7.67 9.99 -3.81
N SER A 126 -8.95 9.74 -4.09
CA SER A 126 -9.75 8.73 -3.38
C SER A 126 -9.18 7.32 -3.62
N PRO A 127 -9.01 6.49 -2.57
CA PRO A 127 -8.58 5.09 -2.70
C PRO A 127 -9.48 4.23 -3.60
N LEU A 128 -10.74 4.64 -3.83
CA LEU A 128 -11.70 3.91 -4.68
C LEU A 128 -11.45 4.12 -6.18
N GLN A 129 -10.53 5.00 -6.57
CA GLN A 129 -10.20 5.25 -7.97
C GLN A 129 -9.20 4.24 -8.53
N PHE A 130 -8.61 3.40 -7.68
CA PHE A 130 -7.56 2.48 -8.07
C PHE A 130 -8.10 1.05 -8.14
N GLU A 131 -7.83 0.38 -9.25
CA GLU A 131 -8.11 -1.06 -9.43
C GLU A 131 -7.22 -1.92 -8.53
N VAL A 132 -6.06 -1.39 -8.11
CA VAL A 132 -5.05 -2.10 -7.31
C VAL A 132 -5.10 -1.60 -5.85
N PRO A 133 -5.21 -2.50 -4.86
CA PRO A 133 -5.17 -2.15 -3.44
C PRO A 133 -3.90 -1.41 -3.05
N SER A 134 -4.03 -0.52 -2.06
CA SER A 134 -2.94 0.37 -1.64
C SER A 134 -1.63 -0.35 -1.33
N ASP A 135 -1.72 -1.52 -0.71
CA ASP A 135 -0.58 -2.31 -0.24
C ASP A 135 0.22 -2.93 -1.39
N SER A 136 -0.49 -3.37 -2.44
CA SER A 136 0.11 -3.98 -3.63
C SER A 136 0.63 -2.93 -4.63
N ARG A 137 0.10 -1.70 -4.61
CA ARG A 137 0.51 -0.64 -5.54
C ARG A 137 1.99 -0.31 -5.47
N ALA A 138 2.57 -0.22 -4.27
CA ALA A 138 3.98 0.12 -4.12
C ALA A 138 4.90 -0.93 -4.76
N ILE A 139 4.62 -2.21 -4.49
CA ILE A 139 5.37 -3.35 -5.06
C ILE A 139 5.17 -3.39 -6.58
N LEU A 140 3.93 -3.31 -7.05
CA LEU A 140 3.62 -3.36 -8.48
C LEU A 140 4.25 -2.19 -9.25
N TRP A 141 4.13 -0.98 -8.73
CA TRP A 141 4.75 0.21 -9.31
C TRP A 141 6.27 0.04 -9.42
N ALA A 142 6.91 -0.41 -8.34
CA ALA A 142 8.33 -0.67 -8.35
C ALA A 142 8.71 -1.76 -9.37
N SER A 143 7.95 -2.86 -9.45
CA SER A 143 8.19 -3.95 -10.40
C SER A 143 8.03 -3.52 -11.86
N ILE A 144 6.97 -2.79 -12.21
CA ILE A 144 6.76 -2.28 -13.58
C ILE A 144 7.88 -1.29 -13.94
N ARG A 145 8.24 -0.39 -13.01
CA ARG A 145 9.38 0.52 -13.21
C ARG A 145 10.68 -0.26 -13.42
N TRP A 146 10.90 -1.34 -12.69
CA TRP A 146 12.11 -2.17 -12.76
C TRP A 146 12.33 -2.77 -14.15
N ILE A 147 11.30 -3.42 -14.70
CA ILE A 147 11.34 -4.01 -16.04
C ILE A 147 11.45 -2.94 -17.14
N LEU A 148 10.76 -1.80 -16.99
CA LEU A 148 10.87 -0.66 -17.94
C LEU A 148 12.27 -0.05 -17.95
N MET A 149 12.93 0.00 -16.78
CA MET A 149 14.32 0.44 -16.64
C MET A 149 15.35 -0.62 -17.07
N ARG A 150 14.90 -1.81 -17.47
CA ARG A 150 15.75 -2.94 -17.91
C ARG A 150 16.78 -3.34 -16.85
N ARG A 151 16.40 -3.28 -15.57
CA ARG A 151 17.27 -3.68 -14.45
C ARG A 151 17.39 -5.20 -14.42
N THR A 152 18.61 -5.71 -14.40
CA THR A 152 18.86 -7.17 -14.36
C THR A 152 19.02 -7.71 -12.94
N GLU A 153 19.06 -6.83 -11.94
CA GLU A 153 19.09 -7.22 -10.53
C GLU A 153 17.67 -7.52 -10.04
N LYS A 154 17.53 -8.28 -8.95
CA LYS A 154 16.23 -8.43 -8.28
C LYS A 154 15.89 -7.15 -7.52
N LEU A 155 14.60 -6.81 -7.50
CA LEU A 155 14.09 -5.74 -6.67
C LEU A 155 14.19 -6.15 -5.19
N GLU A 156 14.94 -5.38 -4.41
CA GLU A 156 15.00 -5.56 -2.97
C GLU A 156 13.70 -5.06 -2.31
N LEU A 157 13.05 -5.94 -1.55
CA LEU A 157 11.84 -5.63 -0.78
C LEU A 157 12.15 -5.70 0.71
N GLY A 158 11.58 -4.76 1.47
CA GLY A 158 11.70 -4.77 2.93
C GLY A 158 10.95 -5.96 3.55
N ASP A 159 11.33 -6.35 4.78
CA ASP A 159 10.79 -7.53 5.47
C ASP A 159 9.26 -7.54 5.54
N SER A 160 8.64 -6.37 5.72
CA SER A 160 7.18 -6.21 5.78
C SER A 160 6.46 -6.42 4.43
N GLN A 161 7.20 -6.43 3.31
CA GLN A 161 6.65 -6.60 1.96
C GLN A 161 6.88 -8.00 1.39
N GLN A 162 7.77 -8.80 2.00
CA GLN A 162 8.12 -10.15 1.53
C GLN A 162 6.91 -11.09 1.51
N GLU A 163 6.09 -11.08 2.56
CA GLU A 163 4.90 -11.94 2.64
C GLU A 163 3.89 -11.60 1.53
N LEU A 164 3.65 -10.31 1.30
CA LEU A 164 2.76 -9.83 0.25
C LEU A 164 3.30 -10.16 -1.15
N ALA A 165 4.60 -10.00 -1.36
CA ALA A 165 5.25 -10.37 -2.62
C ALA A 165 5.08 -11.86 -2.94
N GLY A 166 5.25 -12.75 -1.95
CA GLY A 166 4.98 -14.17 -2.11
C GLY A 166 3.52 -14.47 -2.51
N LYS A 167 2.56 -13.78 -1.87
CA LYS A 167 1.14 -13.90 -2.22
C LYS A 167 0.83 -13.41 -3.65
N LEU A 168 1.43 -12.29 -4.06
CA LEU A 168 1.29 -11.72 -5.40
C LEU A 168 1.88 -12.64 -6.49
N LEU A 169 3.07 -13.21 -6.23
CA LEU A 169 3.70 -14.18 -7.12
C LEU A 169 2.83 -15.43 -7.31
N LYS A 170 2.34 -16.01 -6.21
CA LYS A 170 1.44 -17.15 -6.26
C LYS A 170 0.15 -16.84 -7.04
N ALA A 171 -0.44 -15.67 -6.82
CA ALA A 171 -1.64 -15.23 -7.54
C ALA A 171 -1.40 -15.03 -9.04
N CYS A 172 -0.15 -14.76 -9.45
CA CYS A 172 0.25 -14.70 -10.85
C CYS A 172 0.64 -16.05 -11.46
N GLY A 173 0.55 -17.15 -10.69
CA GLY A 173 1.02 -18.47 -11.12
C GLY A 173 2.55 -18.58 -11.20
N LEU A 174 3.26 -17.64 -10.58
CA LEU A 174 4.71 -17.54 -10.59
C LEU A 174 5.25 -18.17 -9.30
N GLU A 175 5.19 -19.50 -9.18
CA GLU A 175 5.90 -20.17 -8.11
C GLU A 175 7.40 -20.20 -8.45
N PRO A 176 8.32 -19.95 -7.50
CA PRO A 176 9.72 -20.25 -7.72
C PRO A 176 9.80 -21.74 -7.97
N SER A 177 10.00 -22.15 -9.22
CA SER A 177 10.26 -23.55 -9.53
C SER A 177 11.45 -23.95 -8.65
N HIS A 178 11.25 -24.92 -7.76
CA HIS A 178 12.36 -25.68 -7.20
C HIS A 178 13.11 -26.26 -8.40
N ALA A 179 14.14 -25.56 -8.86
CA ALA A 179 15.12 -26.15 -9.75
C ALA A 179 15.74 -27.31 -8.96
N PRO A 180 15.84 -28.52 -9.54
CA PRO A 180 16.49 -29.62 -8.85
C PRO A 180 17.93 -29.20 -8.53
N ALA A 181 18.34 -29.46 -7.29
CA ALA A 181 19.75 -29.36 -6.93
C ALA A 181 20.52 -30.36 -7.79
N PHE A 182 21.40 -29.85 -8.65
CA PHE A 182 22.44 -30.62 -9.31
C PHE A 182 23.76 -30.44 -8.56
#